data_AF-A0A1C0TY98-F1
#
_entry.id   AF-A0A1C0TY98-F1
#
_cell.length_a   1.000
_cell.length_b   1.000
_cell.length_c   1.000
_cell.angle_alpha   90.00
_cell.angle_beta   90.00
_cell.angle_gamma   90.00
#
_symmetry.space_group_name_H-M   'P 1'
#
loop_
_entity.id
_entity.type
_entity.pdbx_description
1 polymer ?
#
loop_
_entity_poly.entity_id
_entity_poly.type
_entity_poly.pdbx_seq_one_letter_code
_entity_poly.pdbx_strand_id
1 'polypeptide(L)'
;MKKIKKYLSILSVIFISGCADPNEPLSPPKENQWITVEGIAPKYTQPYVSAVYISKDCLEYQLHADMSPYKVPTYNGLRLDVKADPQTGYFQAKLPFNGGGRCKWKIDRAFVTVGYTDVRHLVKDAVQEVGAEGTGLTAFINDAVQTNLSEIAALNTIDFSPVIYPILKVVEGRPKRIFLQGKISMYPFRFKLTPGSEWKIIYKPKLDETKMPKITVTKKKEWVEYPNGHIETDTQMVDTRYIK
;
A
#
# COMPACT_ATOMS: atom_id res chain seq x y z
N MET A 1 -32.76 -34.78 -60.91
CA MET A 1 -31.51 -34.87 -60.12
C MET A 1 -30.73 -33.56 -60.25
N LYS A 2 -30.89 -32.63 -59.30
CA LYS A 2 -30.20 -31.31 -59.31
C LYS A 2 -28.98 -31.38 -58.40
N LYS A 3 -27.78 -31.24 -58.99
CA LYS A 3 -26.48 -31.16 -58.28
C LYS A 3 -26.40 -29.84 -57.51
N ILE A 4 -26.39 -29.90 -56.19
CA ILE A 4 -26.14 -28.75 -55.30
C ILE A 4 -24.63 -28.53 -55.24
N LYS A 5 -24.17 -27.38 -55.76
CA LYS A 5 -22.78 -26.91 -55.61
C LYS A 5 -22.54 -26.54 -54.15
N LYS A 6 -21.56 -27.19 -53.53
CA LYS A 6 -21.11 -27.00 -52.15
C LYS A 6 -20.34 -25.67 -52.08
N TYR A 7 -20.90 -24.65 -51.42
CA TYR A 7 -20.20 -23.42 -51.09
C TYR A 7 -19.21 -23.69 -49.94
N LEU A 8 -17.93 -23.42 -50.18
CA LEU A 8 -16.89 -23.43 -49.16
C LEU A 8 -16.95 -22.07 -48.43
N SER A 9 -17.54 -22.04 -47.24
CA SER A 9 -17.55 -20.84 -46.40
C SER A 9 -16.22 -20.78 -45.64
N ILE A 10 -15.34 -19.88 -46.04
CA ILE A 10 -14.09 -19.56 -45.34
C ILE A 10 -14.49 -18.75 -44.10
N LEU A 11 -14.41 -19.38 -42.93
CA LEU A 11 -14.62 -18.72 -41.64
C LEU A 11 -13.36 -17.87 -41.34
N SER A 12 -13.35 -16.62 -41.79
CA SER A 12 -12.35 -15.63 -41.35
C SER A 12 -12.58 -15.32 -39.88
N VAL A 13 -11.83 -15.98 -38.99
CA VAL A 13 -11.72 -15.58 -37.58
C VAL A 13 -10.89 -14.30 -37.56
N ILE A 14 -11.57 -13.16 -37.56
CA ILE A 14 -10.95 -11.86 -37.32
C ILE A 14 -10.55 -11.86 -35.84
N PHE A 15 -9.28 -12.18 -35.56
CA PHE A 15 -8.66 -11.79 -34.29
C PHE A 15 -8.58 -10.26 -34.28
N ILE A 16 -9.65 -9.62 -33.84
CA ILE A 16 -9.58 -8.23 -33.38
C ILE A 16 -8.62 -8.24 -32.20
N SER A 17 -7.36 -7.91 -32.46
CA SER A 17 -6.41 -7.45 -31.46
C SER A 17 -6.92 -6.10 -30.95
N GLY A 18 -8.05 -6.11 -30.25
CA GLY A 18 -8.56 -4.94 -29.55
C GLY A 18 -7.51 -4.56 -28.53
N CYS A 19 -6.99 -3.34 -28.66
CA CYS A 19 -6.16 -2.69 -27.65
C CYS A 19 -6.79 -3.00 -26.29
N ALA A 20 -6.08 -3.75 -25.46
CA ALA A 20 -6.59 -4.08 -24.15
C ALA A 20 -6.69 -2.75 -23.36
N ASP A 21 -7.86 -2.52 -22.77
CA ASP A 21 -8.17 -1.30 -22.03
C ASP A 21 -7.22 -1.19 -20.82
N PRO A 22 -6.52 -0.07 -20.65
CA PRO A 22 -5.72 0.20 -19.45
C PRO A 22 -6.47 -0.01 -18.13
N ASN A 23 -7.80 0.10 -18.13
CA ASN A 23 -8.68 -0.09 -16.98
C ASN A 23 -9.20 -1.51 -16.80
N GLU A 24 -8.68 -2.49 -17.56
CA GLU A 24 -9.08 -3.89 -17.42
C GLU A 24 -8.89 -4.37 -15.96
N PRO A 25 -9.90 -5.02 -15.36
CA PRO A 25 -9.80 -5.50 -13.99
C PRO A 25 -8.76 -6.61 -13.84
N LEU A 26 -8.31 -6.81 -12.60
CA LEU A 26 -7.55 -8.01 -12.24
C LEU A 26 -8.45 -9.24 -12.42
N SER A 27 -7.92 -10.28 -13.04
CA SER A 27 -8.57 -11.58 -13.16
C SER A 27 -7.53 -12.69 -12.95
N PRO A 28 -7.12 -12.92 -11.69
CA PRO A 28 -6.10 -13.90 -11.36
C PRO A 28 -6.50 -15.31 -11.81
N PRO A 29 -5.57 -16.13 -12.32
CA PRO A 29 -5.88 -17.52 -12.68
C PRO A 29 -6.24 -18.36 -11.45
N LYS A 30 -6.99 -19.46 -11.66
CA LYS A 30 -7.34 -20.40 -10.57
C LYS A 30 -6.11 -21.01 -9.93
N GLU A 31 -5.16 -21.44 -10.75
CA GLU A 31 -3.83 -21.87 -10.32
C GLU A 31 -2.94 -20.64 -10.21
N ASN A 32 -2.78 -20.14 -8.99
CA ASN A 32 -1.95 -18.99 -8.69
C ASN A 32 -1.18 -19.21 -7.40
N GLN A 33 0.04 -18.69 -7.35
CA GLN A 33 0.79 -18.61 -6.10
C GLN A 33 0.42 -17.29 -5.41
N TRP A 34 0.30 -17.33 -4.09
CA TRP A 34 -0.22 -16.22 -3.32
C TRP A 34 0.82 -15.72 -2.33
N ILE A 35 0.89 -14.40 -2.19
CA ILE A 35 1.60 -13.78 -1.08
C ILE A 35 0.61 -13.66 0.06
N THR A 36 0.88 -14.34 1.17
CA THR A 36 0.08 -14.19 2.38
C THR A 36 0.56 -12.95 3.13
N VAL A 37 -0.35 -12.06 3.46
CA VAL A 37 -0.09 -10.91 4.32
C VAL A 37 -0.84 -11.16 5.62
N GLU A 38 -0.13 -11.28 6.72
CA GLU A 38 -0.71 -11.57 8.02
C GLU A 38 -0.04 -10.75 9.12
N GLY A 39 -0.65 -10.70 10.30
CA GLY A 39 -0.13 -9.85 11.34
C GLY A 39 -1.04 -9.69 12.53
N ILE A 40 -0.65 -8.75 13.39
CA ILE A 40 -1.42 -8.35 14.58
C ILE A 40 -1.59 -6.84 14.53
N ALA A 41 -2.84 -6.38 14.35
CA ALA A 41 -3.21 -4.99 14.48
C ALA A 41 -3.38 -4.65 15.97
N PRO A 42 -2.69 -3.61 16.49
CA PRO A 42 -2.89 -3.15 17.86
C PRO A 42 -4.35 -2.78 18.15
N LYS A 43 -4.71 -2.79 19.44
CA LYS A 43 -6.03 -2.34 19.90
C LYS A 43 -6.33 -0.93 19.37
N TYR A 44 -7.60 -0.67 19.06
CA TYR A 44 -8.07 0.59 18.47
C TYR A 44 -7.52 0.90 17.08
N THR A 45 -6.92 -0.08 16.39
CA THR A 45 -6.44 0.09 15.01
C THR A 45 -7.07 -0.93 14.06
N GLN A 46 -6.99 -0.65 12.77
CA GLN A 46 -7.34 -1.58 11.70
C GLN A 46 -6.21 -1.69 10.67
N PRO A 47 -5.96 -2.89 10.13
CA PRO A 47 -4.97 -3.11 9.10
C PRO A 47 -5.46 -2.64 7.74
N TYR A 48 -4.53 -2.21 6.90
CA TYR A 48 -4.79 -1.98 5.48
C TYR A 48 -3.77 -2.76 4.66
N VAL A 49 -4.28 -3.50 3.68
CA VAL A 49 -3.45 -4.25 2.73
C VAL A 49 -3.84 -3.82 1.33
N SER A 50 -2.84 -3.45 0.55
CA SER A 50 -3.01 -3.08 -0.85
C SER A 50 -1.84 -3.56 -1.69
N ALA A 51 -2.02 -3.54 -3.00
CA ALA A 51 -0.99 -3.84 -3.96
C ALA A 51 -1.14 -2.98 -5.21
N VAL A 52 -0.03 -2.79 -5.92
CA VAL A 52 -0.01 -2.22 -7.26
C VAL A 52 0.48 -3.31 -8.20
N TYR A 53 -0.24 -3.46 -9.31
CA TYR A 53 0.10 -4.33 -10.42
C TYR A 53 0.53 -3.48 -11.60
N ILE A 54 1.46 -3.99 -12.39
CA ILE A 54 1.95 -3.38 -13.62
C ILE A 54 1.60 -4.27 -14.81
N SER A 55 1.25 -3.66 -15.94
CA SER A 55 1.11 -4.34 -17.23
C SER A 55 2.10 -3.78 -18.23
N LYS A 56 2.77 -4.68 -18.95
CA LYS A 56 3.58 -4.34 -20.13
C LYS A 56 2.84 -4.66 -21.44
N ASP A 57 1.63 -5.22 -21.35
CA ASP A 57 0.78 -5.58 -22.49
C ASP A 57 -0.27 -4.48 -22.74
N CYS A 58 -0.89 -3.98 -21.67
CA CYS A 58 -1.71 -2.78 -21.69
C CYS A 58 -0.80 -1.58 -21.49
N LEU A 59 -0.75 -0.74 -22.51
CA LEU A 59 0.12 0.43 -22.54
C LEU A 59 -0.75 1.68 -22.74
N GLU A 60 -0.34 2.76 -22.09
CA GLU A 60 -0.95 4.08 -22.28
C GLU A 60 -0.04 4.95 -23.14
N TYR A 61 -0.64 5.85 -23.93
CA TYR A 61 0.11 6.82 -24.72
C TYR A 61 0.42 8.04 -23.86
N GLN A 62 1.68 8.46 -23.91
CA GLN A 62 2.15 9.76 -23.41
C GLN A 62 2.83 10.51 -24.55
N LEU A 63 3.00 11.83 -24.37
CA LEU A 63 3.67 12.68 -25.34
C LEU A 63 5.04 13.08 -24.81
N HIS A 64 6.05 13.00 -25.66
CA HIS A 64 7.34 13.62 -25.43
C HIS A 64 7.21 15.16 -25.48
N ALA A 65 8.25 15.88 -25.05
CA ALA A 65 8.26 17.35 -25.10
C ALA A 65 8.15 17.92 -26.52
N ASP A 66 8.52 17.14 -27.54
CA ASP A 66 8.35 17.45 -28.96
C ASP A 66 6.97 17.04 -29.52
N MET A 67 6.05 16.64 -28.64
CA MET A 67 4.70 16.13 -28.95
C MET A 67 4.67 14.79 -29.70
N SER A 68 5.79 14.09 -29.83
CA SER A 68 5.78 12.74 -30.40
C SER A 68 5.20 11.73 -29.39
N PRO A 69 4.33 10.79 -29.82
CA PRO A 69 3.71 9.83 -28.91
C PRO A 69 4.66 8.67 -28.56
N TYR A 70 4.64 8.25 -27.31
CA TYR A 70 5.31 7.03 -26.83
C TYR A 70 4.40 6.25 -25.88
N LYS A 71 4.72 4.96 -25.70
CA LYS A 71 3.91 4.03 -24.89
C LYS A 71 4.59 3.74 -23.57
N VAL A 72 3.82 3.76 -22.49
CA VAL A 72 4.29 3.40 -21.15
C VAL A 72 3.46 2.27 -20.54
N PRO A 73 4.05 1.45 -19.64
CA PRO A 73 3.31 0.49 -18.83
C PRO A 73 2.17 1.14 -18.06
N THR A 74 1.04 0.43 -17.93
CA THR A 74 -0.09 0.86 -17.08
C THR A 74 -0.02 0.18 -15.72
N TYR A 75 -0.76 0.74 -14.75
CA TYR A 75 -0.80 0.25 -13.38
C TYR A 75 -2.24 0.04 -12.91
N ASN A 76 -2.45 -0.97 -12.07
CA ASN A 76 -3.74 -1.26 -11.46
C ASN A 76 -3.58 -1.43 -9.94
N GLY A 77 -4.35 -0.67 -9.16
CA GLY A 77 -4.34 -0.70 -7.70
C GLY A 77 -5.38 -1.68 -7.16
N LEU A 78 -4.96 -2.54 -6.24
CA LEU A 78 -5.83 -3.42 -5.47
C LEU A 78 -5.82 -2.99 -4.01
N ARG A 79 -6.97 -2.60 -3.47
CA ARG A 79 -7.16 -2.39 -2.02
C ARG A 79 -8.08 -3.47 -1.49
N LEU A 80 -7.64 -4.19 -0.46
CA LEU A 80 -8.43 -5.26 0.16
C LEU A 80 -9.20 -4.72 1.36
N ASP A 81 -10.43 -5.20 1.54
CA ASP A 81 -11.17 -5.04 2.80
C ASP A 81 -10.68 -6.12 3.78
N VAL A 82 -9.76 -5.74 4.66
CA VAL A 82 -9.14 -6.64 5.63
C VAL A 82 -9.65 -6.29 7.02
N LYS A 83 -10.14 -7.29 7.74
CA LYS A 83 -10.61 -7.14 9.11
C LYS A 83 -9.67 -7.88 10.05
N ALA A 84 -9.34 -7.23 11.16
CA ALA A 84 -8.65 -7.88 12.26
C ALA A 84 -9.67 -8.54 13.19
N ASP A 85 -9.28 -9.66 13.77
CA ASP A 85 -10.00 -10.27 14.88
C ASP A 85 -10.03 -9.29 16.07
N PRO A 86 -11.21 -8.98 16.64
CA PRO A 86 -11.34 -7.93 17.64
C PRO A 86 -10.72 -8.29 19.01
N GLN A 87 -10.46 -9.57 19.29
CA GLN A 87 -9.86 -10.01 20.56
C GLN A 87 -8.34 -10.08 20.48
N THR A 88 -7.83 -10.64 19.38
CA THR A 88 -6.42 -10.96 19.19
C THR A 88 -5.69 -9.94 18.32
N GLY A 89 -6.42 -9.13 17.54
CA GLY A 89 -5.87 -8.25 16.51
C GLY A 89 -5.38 -8.99 15.27
N TYR A 90 -5.48 -10.31 15.21
CA TYR A 90 -4.96 -11.10 14.10
C TYR A 90 -5.69 -10.76 12.79
N PHE A 91 -4.94 -10.56 11.72
CA PHE A 91 -5.50 -10.38 10.39
C PHE A 91 -4.73 -11.20 9.36
N GLN A 92 -5.41 -11.54 8.27
CA GLN A 92 -4.81 -12.24 7.15
C GLN A 92 -5.48 -11.82 5.83
N ALA A 93 -4.67 -11.67 4.80
CA ALA A 93 -5.07 -11.39 3.44
C ALA A 93 -4.18 -12.16 2.45
N LYS A 94 -4.65 -12.33 1.22
CA LYS A 94 -3.87 -12.96 0.14
C LYS A 94 -3.81 -12.04 -1.06
N LEU A 95 -2.61 -11.80 -1.56
CA LEU A 95 -2.37 -11.05 -2.78
C LEU A 95 -1.99 -12.03 -3.91
N PRO A 96 -2.67 -11.99 -5.06
CA PRO A 96 -2.32 -12.85 -6.18
C PRO A 96 -0.97 -12.43 -6.75
N PHE A 97 -0.02 -13.36 -6.91
CA PHE A 97 1.25 -13.02 -7.54
C PHE A 97 1.08 -12.67 -9.02
N ASN A 98 0.25 -13.45 -9.71
CA ASN A 98 -0.23 -13.11 -11.05
C ASN A 98 -1.63 -12.49 -10.98
N GLY A 99 -1.74 -11.21 -11.31
CA GLY A 99 -3.02 -10.48 -11.37
C GLY A 99 -3.88 -10.86 -12.59
N GLY A 100 -3.28 -11.49 -13.60
CA GLY A 100 -3.98 -12.07 -14.74
C GLY A 100 -4.75 -11.04 -15.59
N GLY A 101 -5.91 -11.45 -16.09
CA GLY A 101 -6.73 -10.63 -17.00
C GLY A 101 -6.10 -10.44 -18.39
N ARG A 102 -6.79 -9.65 -19.24
CA ARG A 102 -6.32 -9.37 -20.61
C ARG A 102 -5.01 -8.60 -20.65
N CYS A 103 -4.76 -7.79 -19.62
CA CYS A 103 -3.53 -7.03 -19.45
C CYS A 103 -2.38 -7.84 -18.84
N LYS A 104 -2.57 -9.13 -18.49
CA LYS A 104 -1.54 -9.97 -17.86
C LYS A 104 -0.86 -9.27 -16.67
N TRP A 105 -1.68 -8.69 -15.80
CA TRP A 105 -1.23 -7.91 -14.65
C TRP A 105 -0.23 -8.70 -13.79
N LYS A 106 0.91 -8.09 -13.47
CA LYS A 106 1.92 -8.66 -12.57
C LYS A 106 2.05 -7.80 -11.33
N ILE A 107 2.12 -8.42 -10.16
CA ILE A 107 2.31 -7.65 -8.94
C ILE A 107 3.67 -6.93 -8.98
N ASP A 108 3.67 -5.65 -8.66
CA ASP A 108 4.85 -4.79 -8.64
C ASP A 108 5.22 -4.44 -7.19
N ARG A 109 4.22 -4.03 -6.41
CA ARG A 109 4.38 -3.65 -5.00
C ARG A 109 3.24 -4.15 -4.14
N ALA A 110 3.55 -4.51 -2.90
CA ALA A 110 2.57 -4.75 -1.85
C ALA A 110 2.79 -3.78 -0.69
N PHE A 111 1.70 -3.36 -0.04
CA PHE A 111 1.71 -2.43 1.07
C PHE A 111 0.94 -3.02 2.24
N VAL A 112 1.46 -2.85 3.44
CA VAL A 112 0.72 -3.11 4.68
C VAL A 112 0.98 -2.00 5.69
N THR A 113 -0.10 -1.48 6.27
CA THR A 113 -0.13 -0.41 7.27
C THR A 113 -1.19 -0.71 8.32
N VAL A 114 -1.22 0.08 9.40
CA VAL A 114 -2.34 0.13 10.36
C VAL A 114 -2.73 1.56 10.61
N GLY A 115 -4.01 1.85 10.81
CA GLY A 115 -4.51 3.17 11.21
C GLY A 115 -5.45 3.05 12.40
N TYR A 116 -5.60 4.12 13.18
CA TYR A 116 -6.61 4.15 14.24
C TYR A 116 -8.02 3.87 13.69
N THR A 117 -8.91 3.37 14.53
CA THR A 117 -10.36 3.29 14.31
C THR A 117 -11.12 4.17 15.29
N ASP A 118 -10.56 4.39 16.48
CA ASP A 118 -11.03 5.34 17.48
C ASP A 118 -9.82 5.99 18.18
N VAL A 119 -9.89 7.30 18.39
CA VAL A 119 -8.84 8.10 19.05
C VAL A 119 -9.36 8.85 20.28
N ARG A 120 -10.66 8.70 20.60
CA ARG A 120 -11.31 9.45 21.69
C ARG A 120 -10.84 9.00 23.07
N HIS A 121 -10.26 7.80 23.19
CA HIS A 121 -9.61 7.33 24.41
C HIS A 121 -8.31 8.08 24.71
N LEU A 122 -7.66 8.67 23.69
CA LEU A 122 -6.44 9.46 23.84
C LEU A 122 -6.75 10.91 24.18
N VAL A 123 -7.58 11.55 23.35
CA VAL A 123 -7.92 12.96 23.51
C VAL A 123 -9.39 13.17 23.19
N LYS A 124 -10.11 13.74 24.16
CA LYS A 124 -11.52 14.11 23.99
C LYS A 124 -11.67 15.07 22.80
N ASP A 125 -12.68 14.81 21.97
CA ASP A 125 -13.04 15.59 20.78
C ASP A 125 -11.97 15.61 19.66
N ALA A 126 -10.97 14.73 19.74
CA ALA A 126 -10.05 14.50 18.63
C ALA A 126 -10.71 13.64 17.55
N VAL A 127 -10.35 13.93 16.29
CA VAL A 127 -10.71 13.13 15.13
C VAL A 127 -9.47 12.44 14.59
N GLN A 128 -9.66 11.29 13.95
CA GLN A 128 -8.59 10.69 13.17
C GLN A 128 -8.30 11.55 11.94
N GLU A 129 -7.03 11.71 11.59
CA GLU A 129 -6.67 12.29 10.29
C GLU A 129 -6.98 11.31 9.16
N VAL A 130 -7.88 11.68 8.25
CA VAL A 130 -8.31 10.84 7.13
C VAL A 130 -7.12 10.53 6.22
N GLY A 131 -6.92 9.27 5.88
CA GLY A 131 -5.78 8.82 5.07
C GLY A 131 -4.45 8.75 5.85
N ALA A 132 -4.45 9.05 7.15
CA ALA A 132 -3.28 8.90 8.00
C ALA A 132 -3.17 7.47 8.53
N GLU A 133 -3.01 6.55 7.59
CA GLU A 133 -2.44 5.24 7.88
C GLU A 133 -1.06 5.46 8.50
N GLY A 134 -0.77 4.69 9.55
CA GLY A 134 0.47 4.80 10.28
C GLY A 134 1.66 4.28 9.50
N THR A 135 2.79 4.19 10.19
CA THR A 135 3.97 3.53 9.65
C THR A 135 3.61 2.12 9.19
N GLY A 136 4.20 1.70 8.07
CA GLY A 136 4.03 0.38 7.48
C GLY A 136 5.22 -0.02 6.63
N LEU A 137 5.01 -0.90 5.67
CA LEU A 137 6.04 -1.33 4.73
C LEU A 137 5.54 -1.37 3.30
N THR A 138 6.48 -1.14 2.37
CA THR A 138 6.32 -1.35 0.93
C THR A 138 7.24 -2.50 0.52
N ALA A 139 6.68 -3.60 0.04
CA ALA A 139 7.44 -4.69 -0.53
C ALA A 139 7.50 -4.54 -2.05
N PHE A 140 8.69 -4.22 -2.58
CA PHE A 140 9.00 -4.21 -4.01
C PHE A 140 9.28 -5.64 -4.46
N ILE A 141 8.40 -6.18 -5.30
CA ILE A 141 8.41 -7.60 -5.64
C ILE A 141 9.41 -7.87 -6.76
N ASN A 142 10.33 -8.81 -6.54
CA ASN A 142 11.30 -9.27 -7.54
C ASN A 142 12.02 -8.12 -8.27
N ASP A 143 11.74 -7.98 -9.57
CA ASP A 143 12.35 -7.05 -10.53
C ASP A 143 11.61 -5.70 -10.64
N ALA A 144 10.69 -5.40 -9.71
CA ALA A 144 10.09 -4.08 -9.59
C ALA A 144 11.18 -2.98 -9.62
N VAL A 145 10.93 -1.89 -10.34
CA VAL A 145 11.94 -0.83 -10.52
C VAL A 145 12.41 -0.33 -9.16
N GLN A 146 13.73 -0.28 -8.96
CA GLN A 146 14.29 0.28 -7.74
C GLN A 146 14.06 1.79 -7.73
N THR A 147 13.19 2.24 -6.84
CA THR A 147 12.89 3.67 -6.65
C THR A 147 13.50 4.20 -5.35
N ASN A 148 14.07 3.32 -4.51
CA ASN A 148 14.72 3.70 -3.27
C ASN A 148 16.11 3.03 -3.14
N LEU A 149 17.12 3.84 -2.85
CA LEU A 149 18.50 3.38 -2.68
C LEU A 149 18.71 2.55 -1.41
N SER A 150 17.81 2.64 -0.43
CA SER A 150 17.95 2.07 0.92
C SER A 150 16.95 0.94 1.21
N GLU A 151 16.64 0.10 0.21
CA GLU A 151 15.72 -1.03 0.37
C GLU A 151 16.30 -2.17 1.23
N ILE A 152 15.49 -2.70 2.15
CA ILE A 152 15.84 -3.82 3.02
C ILE A 152 15.62 -5.13 2.26
N ALA A 153 16.66 -5.93 2.05
CA ALA A 153 16.53 -7.21 1.35
C ALA A 153 15.75 -8.23 2.19
N ALA A 154 14.79 -8.92 1.54
CA ALA A 154 14.05 -10.03 2.11
C ALA A 154 13.84 -11.13 1.05
N LEU A 155 13.83 -12.39 1.48
CA LEU A 155 13.64 -13.56 0.61
C LEU A 155 12.50 -14.40 1.16
N ASN A 156 11.42 -14.56 0.39
CA ASN A 156 10.21 -15.35 0.68
C ASN A 156 9.40 -14.95 1.92
N THR A 157 10.03 -14.40 2.98
CA THR A 157 9.35 -13.88 4.16
C THR A 157 9.88 -12.51 4.55
N ILE A 158 8.95 -11.60 4.86
CA ILE A 158 9.21 -10.38 5.63
C ILE A 158 8.58 -10.59 7.01
N ASP A 159 9.35 -10.42 8.10
CA ASP A 159 8.81 -10.30 9.45
C ASP A 159 9.18 -8.92 10.00
N PHE A 160 8.18 -8.06 10.14
CA PHE A 160 8.37 -6.65 10.45
C PHE A 160 7.49 -6.19 11.62
N SER A 161 8.13 -5.63 12.65
CA SER A 161 7.48 -5.23 13.90
C SER A 161 7.95 -3.84 14.35
N PRO A 162 7.59 -2.75 13.63
CA PRO A 162 8.00 -1.40 13.99
C PRO A 162 7.31 -0.92 15.26
N VAL A 163 7.94 0.00 15.99
CA VAL A 163 7.26 0.79 17.01
C VAL A 163 6.60 1.99 16.34
N ILE A 164 5.34 2.24 16.69
CA ILE A 164 4.54 3.37 16.19
C ILE A 164 3.94 4.13 17.37
N TYR A 165 3.83 5.45 17.22
CA TYR A 165 3.37 6.37 18.26
C TYR A 165 2.16 7.16 17.76
N PRO A 166 1.20 7.51 18.63
CA PRO A 166 0.22 8.53 18.31
C PRO A 166 0.89 9.90 18.25
N ILE A 167 0.48 10.71 17.28
CA ILE A 167 0.88 12.11 17.16
C ILE A 167 -0.38 12.96 17.28
N LEU A 168 -0.39 13.92 18.21
CA LEU A 168 -1.47 14.89 18.35
C LEU A 168 -1.16 16.13 17.52
N LYS A 169 -2.02 16.49 16.59
CA LYS A 169 -1.92 17.73 15.81
C LYS A 169 -3.03 18.70 16.21
N VAL A 170 -2.63 19.87 16.68
CA VAL A 170 -3.50 20.98 17.08
C VAL A 170 -3.25 22.15 16.15
N VAL A 171 -4.21 22.45 15.28
CA VAL A 171 -4.15 23.60 14.38
C VAL A 171 -5.20 24.61 14.82
N GLU A 172 -4.81 25.86 14.98
CA GLU A 172 -5.70 26.97 15.35
C GLU A 172 -6.93 27.01 14.42
N GLY A 173 -8.13 26.96 15.00
CA GLY A 173 -9.39 26.98 14.26
C GLY A 173 -9.80 25.66 13.59
N ARG A 174 -9.10 24.55 13.86
CA ARG A 174 -9.46 23.21 13.35
C ARG A 174 -9.64 22.20 14.49
N PRO A 175 -10.42 21.12 14.26
CA PRO A 175 -10.49 20.00 15.18
C PRO A 175 -9.10 19.42 15.46
N LYS A 176 -8.86 18.94 16.69
CA LYS A 176 -7.66 18.20 17.05
C LYS A 176 -7.59 16.92 16.24
N ARG A 177 -6.43 16.60 15.68
CA ARG A 177 -6.23 15.40 14.87
C ARG A 177 -5.24 14.47 15.54
N ILE A 178 -5.47 13.17 15.42
CA ILE A 178 -4.51 12.14 15.83
C ILE A 178 -4.21 11.23 14.64
N PHE A 179 -2.93 10.93 14.46
CA PHE A 179 -2.44 9.94 13.50
C PHE A 179 -1.29 9.13 14.06
N LEU A 180 -0.94 8.04 13.39
CA LEU A 180 0.15 7.15 13.77
C LEU A 180 1.43 7.50 13.02
N GLN A 181 2.56 7.51 13.72
CA GLN A 181 3.87 7.71 13.11
C GLN A 181 4.93 6.88 13.83
N GLY A 182 5.73 6.16 13.05
CA GLY A 182 7.00 5.56 13.47
C GLY A 182 8.18 6.28 12.84
N LYS A 183 9.37 5.69 12.94
CA LYS A 183 10.63 6.31 12.47
C LYS A 183 10.64 6.62 10.96
N ILE A 184 10.00 5.77 10.16
CA ILE A 184 9.85 5.93 8.71
C ILE A 184 8.38 5.66 8.40
N SER A 185 7.78 6.45 7.50
CA SER A 185 6.39 6.24 7.09
C SER A 185 6.21 4.87 6.42
N MET A 186 6.93 4.59 5.34
CA MET A 186 6.87 3.28 4.67
C MET A 186 8.26 2.70 4.54
N TYR A 187 8.52 1.59 5.23
CA TYR A 187 9.80 0.89 5.14
C TYR A 187 9.91 0.17 3.79
N PRO A 188 10.93 0.50 2.97
CA PRO A 188 11.09 -0.12 1.66
C PRO A 188 11.79 -1.48 1.81
N PHE A 189 11.14 -2.55 1.35
CA PHE A 189 11.71 -3.90 1.31
C PHE A 189 11.88 -4.35 -0.14
N ARG A 190 13.07 -4.87 -0.48
CA ARG A 190 13.30 -5.61 -1.71
C ARG A 190 12.92 -7.07 -1.47
N PHE A 191 11.73 -7.46 -1.91
CA PHE A 191 11.15 -8.76 -1.60
C PHE A 191 11.30 -9.74 -2.77
N LYS A 192 12.29 -10.62 -2.66
CA LYS A 192 12.54 -11.67 -3.66
C LYS A 192 11.71 -12.91 -3.35
N LEU A 193 11.04 -13.44 -4.38
CA LEU A 193 10.12 -14.55 -4.27
C LEU A 193 10.64 -15.74 -5.10
N THR A 194 10.93 -16.86 -4.43
CA THR A 194 11.33 -18.11 -5.07
C THR A 194 10.09 -18.89 -5.49
N PRO A 195 9.95 -19.27 -6.78
CA PRO A 195 8.82 -20.08 -7.25
C PRO A 195 8.63 -21.36 -6.42
N GLY A 196 7.38 -21.70 -6.11
CA GLY A 196 7.04 -22.88 -5.32
C GLY A 196 7.28 -22.79 -3.81
N SER A 197 7.91 -21.72 -3.32
CA SER A 197 8.06 -21.48 -1.86
C SER A 197 6.82 -20.83 -1.25
N GLU A 198 6.66 -20.92 0.06
CA GLU A 198 5.68 -20.08 0.77
C GLU A 198 6.15 -18.63 0.78
N TRP A 199 5.23 -17.69 0.49
CA TRP A 199 5.52 -16.26 0.49
C TRP A 199 4.69 -15.54 1.53
N LYS A 200 5.36 -14.88 2.49
CA LYS A 200 4.72 -14.27 3.65
C LYS A 200 5.21 -12.84 3.91
N ILE A 201 4.28 -11.96 4.25
CA ILE A 201 4.53 -10.66 4.85
C ILE A 201 3.86 -10.68 6.21
N ILE A 202 4.65 -10.65 7.27
CA ILE A 202 4.20 -10.70 8.66
C ILE A 202 4.39 -9.31 9.25
N TYR A 203 3.29 -8.64 9.61
CA TYR A 203 3.28 -7.27 10.10
C TYR A 203 2.71 -7.15 11.51
N LYS A 204 3.56 -6.86 12.50
CA LYS A 204 3.21 -6.84 13.93
C LYS A 204 3.69 -5.55 14.60
N PRO A 205 3.13 -4.38 14.24
CA PRO A 205 3.55 -3.12 14.84
C PRO A 205 3.25 -3.09 16.34
N LYS A 206 4.11 -2.40 17.09
CA LYS A 206 3.94 -2.13 18.52
C LYS A 206 3.50 -0.70 18.69
N LEU A 207 2.25 -0.51 19.12
CA LEU A 207 1.70 0.81 19.43
C LEU A 207 2.10 1.22 20.85
N ASP A 208 2.82 2.32 20.97
CA ASP A 208 3.19 2.91 22.27
C ASP A 208 2.42 4.22 22.48
N GLU A 209 1.26 4.13 23.13
CA GLU A 209 0.43 5.30 23.45
C GLU A 209 0.92 6.08 24.67
N THR A 210 1.96 5.60 25.38
CA THR A 210 2.53 6.32 26.53
C THR A 210 3.34 7.54 26.09
N LYS A 211 3.74 7.58 24.82
CA LYS A 211 4.51 8.66 24.22
C LYS A 211 3.72 9.28 23.08
N MET A 212 3.30 10.52 23.27
CA MET A 212 2.50 11.25 22.27
C MET A 212 3.07 12.65 22.05
N PRO A 213 3.91 12.85 21.01
CA PRO A 213 4.31 14.18 20.58
C PRO A 213 3.10 15.01 20.16
N LYS A 214 3.21 16.33 20.35
CA LYS A 214 2.16 17.29 20.03
C LYS A 214 2.69 18.35 19.08
N ILE A 215 2.14 18.36 17.87
CA ILE A 215 2.33 19.43 16.89
C ILE A 215 1.32 20.53 17.20
N THR A 216 1.79 21.76 17.38
CA THR A 216 0.91 22.95 17.48
C THR A 216 1.20 23.90 16.33
N VAL A 217 0.14 24.32 15.63
CA VAL A 217 0.22 25.28 14.52
C VAL A 217 -0.73 26.43 14.79
N THR A 218 -0.20 27.65 14.78
CA THR A 218 -0.95 28.90 14.93
C THR A 218 -0.70 29.80 13.71
N LYS A 219 -1.41 30.93 13.62
CA LYS A 219 -1.15 31.92 12.55
C LYS A 219 0.28 32.47 12.52
N LYS A 220 1.01 32.43 13.64
CA LYS A 220 2.32 33.08 13.79
C LYS A 220 3.49 32.10 13.90
N LYS A 221 3.25 30.90 14.42
CA LYS A 221 4.29 29.94 14.77
C LYS A 221 3.79 28.51 14.77
N GLU A 222 4.74 27.60 14.62
CA GLU A 222 4.55 26.17 14.73
C GLU A 222 5.69 25.54 15.55
N TRP A 223 5.37 24.47 16.27
CA TRP A 223 6.36 23.74 17.06
C TRP A 223 5.87 22.33 17.38
N VAL A 224 6.81 21.47 17.75
CA VAL A 224 6.58 20.11 18.24
C VAL A 224 7.01 20.02 19.69
N GLU A 225 6.10 19.59 20.57
CA GLU A 225 6.38 19.27 21.97
C GLU A 225 6.51 17.76 22.11
N TYR A 226 7.61 17.29 22.71
CA TYR A 226 7.88 15.88 22.93
C TYR A 226 7.59 15.46 24.38
N PRO A 227 7.27 14.18 24.64
CA PRO A 227 6.95 13.69 25.99
C PRO A 227 8.05 13.95 27.05
N ASN A 228 9.31 14.07 26.63
CA ASN A 228 10.44 14.37 27.50
C ASN A 228 10.62 15.87 27.82
N GLY A 229 9.72 16.73 27.35
CA GLY A 229 9.79 18.19 27.52
C GLY A 229 10.65 18.92 26.48
N HIS A 230 11.27 18.20 25.52
CA HIS A 230 11.95 18.83 24.40
C HIS A 230 10.94 19.54 23.48
N ILE A 231 11.35 20.67 22.92
CA ILE A 231 10.53 21.47 21.99
C ILE A 231 11.38 21.82 20.77
N GLU A 232 10.85 21.54 19.58
CA GLU A 232 11.40 22.00 18.31
C GLU A 232 10.48 23.07 17.72
N THR A 233 11.00 24.27 17.47
CA THR A 233 10.23 25.37 16.87
C THR A 233 10.39 25.39 15.35
N ASP A 234 9.48 26.09 14.68
CA ASP A 234 9.51 26.34 13.23
C ASP A 234 9.47 25.05 12.40
N THR A 235 8.79 24.04 12.95
CA THR A 235 8.56 22.75 12.30
C THR A 235 7.25 22.11 12.75
N GLN A 236 6.65 21.33 11.85
CA GLN A 236 5.60 20.36 12.16
C GLN A 236 6.09 18.91 12.08
N MET A 237 7.37 18.71 11.71
CA MET A 237 7.95 17.38 11.54
C MET A 237 8.31 16.79 12.89
N VAL A 238 7.74 15.63 13.19
CA VAL A 238 8.10 14.87 14.40
C VAL A 238 9.34 14.04 14.13
N ASP A 239 10.40 14.33 14.86
CA ASP A 239 11.61 13.51 14.93
C ASP A 239 11.48 12.44 16.03
N THR A 240 11.35 11.20 15.57
CA THR A 240 11.21 10.04 16.46
C THR A 240 12.36 9.83 17.45
N ARG A 241 13.53 10.46 17.23
CA ARG A 241 14.68 10.39 18.16
C ARG A 241 14.39 11.04 19.52
N TYR A 242 13.45 11.98 19.57
CA TYR A 242 13.05 12.65 20.81
C TYR A 242 11.82 12.02 21.48
N ILE A 243 11.25 10.96 20.88
CA ILE A 243 10.17 10.16 21.47
C ILE A 243 10.80 9.14 22.43
N LYS A 244 11.29 9.64 23.57
CA LYS A 244 11.97 8.84 24.61
C LYS A 244 11.08 8.59 25.81
#